data_AF-A0A925KTT6-F1
#
_entry.id   AF-A0A925KTT6-F1
#
_cell.length_a   1.000
_cell.length_b   1.000
_cell.length_c   1.000
_cell.angle_alpha   90.00
_cell.angle_beta   90.00
_cell.angle_gamma   90.00
#
_symmetry.space_group_name_H-M   'P 1'
#
loop_
_entity.id
_entity.type
_entity.pdbx_description
1 polymer ?
#
loop_
_entity_poly.entity_id
_entity_poly.type
_entity_poly.pdbx_seq_one_letter_code
_entity_poly.pdbx_strand_id
1 'polypeptide(L)'
;MQVTSGNCSILLDAGSPLGESRTDVDLGKIDFSDVFISHPHQDHFGLIENLGSDKTVHIGETARQLVETTRIFLGKPPLTNSFSPLNNRTWVDLGPDFRVMPYLMDHSCVDAFGFLIEAGGKRLYYSGDFRAHGRRKQAFDWFLNDPPRDIDLLLMEGTMMGRDNTAF
;
A
#
# COMPACT_ATOMS: atom_id res chain seq x y z
N MET A 1 7.62 4.70 -0.49
CA MET A 1 8.71 4.46 -1.48
C MET A 1 8.27 4.97 -2.84
N GLN A 2 9.13 5.59 -3.65
CA GLN A 2 8.77 6.03 -5.00
C GLN A 2 9.22 5.03 -6.07
N VAL A 3 8.36 4.74 -7.04
CA VAL A 3 8.67 3.92 -8.23
C VAL A 3 8.40 4.75 -9.47
N THR A 4 9.38 4.86 -10.37
CA THR A 4 9.32 5.72 -11.55
C THR A 4 9.77 4.97 -12.79
N SER A 5 9.03 5.14 -13.90
CA SER A 5 9.40 4.65 -15.22
C SER A 5 8.85 5.58 -16.30
N GLY A 6 9.73 6.08 -17.17
CA GLY A 6 9.36 7.10 -18.15
C GLY A 6 8.79 8.34 -17.47
N ASN A 7 7.58 8.73 -17.85
CA ASN A 7 6.86 9.88 -17.28
C ASN A 7 5.87 9.49 -16.16
N CYS A 8 5.80 8.21 -15.79
CA CYS A 8 4.92 7.74 -14.73
C CYS A 8 5.73 7.54 -13.44
N SER A 9 5.19 8.04 -12.34
CA SER A 9 5.81 8.03 -11.02
C SER A 9 4.73 7.82 -9.97
N ILE A 10 4.90 6.81 -9.13
CA ILE A 10 3.97 6.48 -8.05
C ILE A 10 4.66 6.44 -6.70
N LEU A 11 3.86 6.59 -5.65
CA LEU A 11 4.27 6.33 -4.28
C LEU A 11 3.60 5.04 -3.77
N LEU A 12 4.39 4.15 -3.17
CA LEU A 12 3.92 3.02 -2.37
C LEU A 12 3.86 3.46 -0.91
N ASP A 13 2.64 3.50 -0.37
CA ASP A 13 2.26 4.02 0.93
C ASP A 13 2.64 5.48 1.20
N ALA A 14 1.84 6.14 2.03
CA ALA A 14 2.01 7.51 2.50
C ALA A 14 1.86 7.53 4.03
N GLY A 15 2.71 6.77 4.70
CA GLY A 15 2.67 6.58 6.15
C GLY A 15 3.17 7.75 6.98
N SER A 16 2.53 8.02 8.12
CA SER A 16 3.14 8.86 9.15
C SER A 16 3.85 7.98 10.19
N PRO A 17 5.09 8.30 10.62
CA PRO A 17 5.79 7.52 11.64
C PRO A 17 4.97 7.33 12.93
N LEU A 18 5.07 6.15 13.54
CA LEU A 18 4.49 5.88 14.87
C LEU A 18 5.53 6.21 15.94
N GLY A 19 5.17 7.06 16.92
CA GLY A 19 6.03 7.43 18.05
C GLY A 19 6.63 8.84 17.98
N GLU A 20 7.70 9.10 18.75
CA GLU A 20 8.28 10.44 18.94
C GLU A 20 9.16 10.92 17.77
N SER A 21 9.56 10.02 16.85
CA SER A 21 10.36 10.38 15.68
C SER A 21 9.48 11.02 14.61
N ARG A 22 9.33 12.34 14.67
CA ARG A 22 8.77 13.13 13.57
C ARG A 22 9.85 13.40 12.53
N THR A 23 9.90 12.58 11.50
CA THR A 23 10.47 13.01 10.22
C THR A 23 9.36 13.74 9.47
N ASP A 24 9.50 15.05 9.32
CA ASP A 24 8.61 15.85 8.48
C ASP A 24 8.88 15.49 7.01
N VAL A 25 8.10 14.56 6.47
CA VAL A 25 8.11 14.24 5.04
C VAL A 25 7.08 15.13 4.36
N ASP A 26 7.57 16.08 3.56
CA ASP A 26 6.76 16.93 2.71
C ASP A 26 6.51 16.24 1.36
N LEU A 27 5.39 15.52 1.25
CA LEU A 27 4.99 14.82 0.02
C LEU A 27 4.75 15.78 -1.15
N GLY A 28 4.49 17.07 -0.90
CA GLY A 28 4.32 18.08 -1.94
C GLY A 28 5.60 18.40 -2.72
N LYS A 29 6.78 17.99 -2.20
CA LYS A 29 8.07 18.13 -2.89
C LYS A 29 8.45 16.91 -3.72
N ILE A 30 7.65 15.85 -3.69
CA ILE A 30 7.90 14.61 -4.43
C ILE A 30 7.02 14.62 -5.67
N ASP A 31 7.62 14.40 -6.83
CA ASP A 31 6.89 14.37 -8.10
C ASP A 31 6.33 12.96 -8.40
N PHE A 32 5.02 12.80 -8.21
CA PHE A 32 4.29 11.57 -8.52
C PHE A 32 2.84 11.89 -8.90
N SER A 33 2.18 10.97 -9.60
CA SER A 33 0.77 11.09 -10.00
C SER A 33 -0.18 10.32 -9.08
N ASP A 34 0.26 9.16 -8.60
CA ASP A 34 -0.59 8.20 -7.90
C ASP A 34 0.09 7.69 -6.63
N VAL A 35 -0.70 7.41 -5.60
CA VAL A 35 -0.26 6.70 -4.39
C VAL A 35 -1.07 5.43 -4.22
N PHE A 36 -0.38 4.33 -3.94
CA PHE A 36 -0.99 3.03 -3.65
C PHE A 36 -0.85 2.74 -2.16
N ILE A 37 -1.98 2.68 -1.48
CA ILE A 37 -2.06 2.37 -0.05
C ILE A 37 -2.28 0.87 0.13
N SER A 38 -1.29 0.20 0.72
CA SER A 38 -1.31 -1.24 0.93
C SER A 38 -2.39 -1.65 1.93
N HIS A 39 -2.57 -0.89 3.02
CA HIS A 39 -3.55 -1.19 4.06
C HIS A 39 -3.81 0.01 5.00
N PRO A 40 -4.90 0.01 5.80
CA PRO A 40 -5.34 1.19 6.57
C PRO A 40 -4.69 1.33 7.96
N HIS A 41 -3.41 0.97 8.14
CA HIS A 41 -2.67 1.40 9.33
C HIS A 41 -2.06 2.78 9.11
N GLN A 42 -1.96 3.57 10.18
CA GLN A 42 -1.57 4.99 10.10
C GLN A 42 -0.15 5.19 9.55
N ASP A 43 0.74 4.25 9.78
CA ASP A 43 2.08 4.17 9.18
C ASP A 43 2.11 3.79 7.71
N HIS A 44 0.95 3.59 7.07
CA HIS A 44 0.82 3.36 5.63
C HIS A 44 -0.04 4.41 4.93
N PHE A 45 -1.01 5.03 5.61
CA PHE A 45 -1.86 6.09 5.00
C PHE A 45 -1.77 7.46 5.67
N GLY A 46 -1.10 7.60 6.82
CA GLY A 46 -1.25 8.75 7.72
C GLY A 46 -0.93 10.14 7.13
N LEU A 47 -0.24 10.21 5.99
CA LEU A 47 0.10 11.44 5.28
C LEU A 47 -0.82 11.74 4.07
N ILE A 48 -1.84 10.91 3.77
CA ILE A 48 -2.74 11.18 2.63
C ILE A 48 -3.52 12.49 2.78
N GLU A 49 -3.73 12.97 4.01
CA GLU A 49 -4.38 14.27 4.28
C GLU A 49 -3.57 15.46 3.69
N ASN A 50 -2.27 15.27 3.47
CA ASN A 50 -1.38 16.30 2.95
C ASN A 50 -1.30 16.30 1.41
N LEU A 51 -1.99 15.36 0.74
CA LEU A 51 -1.97 15.24 -0.71
C LEU A 51 -3.02 16.14 -1.35
N GLY A 52 -2.62 16.84 -2.42
CA GLY A 52 -3.55 17.56 -3.27
C GLY A 52 -4.52 16.61 -4.00
N SER A 53 -5.66 17.15 -4.42
CA SER A 53 -6.67 16.40 -5.19
C SER A 53 -6.22 16.05 -6.61
N ASP A 54 -5.08 16.60 -7.06
CA ASP A 54 -4.40 16.21 -8.30
C ASP A 54 -3.74 14.82 -8.22
N LYS A 55 -3.57 14.28 -7.00
CA LYS A 55 -3.05 12.93 -6.78
C LYS A 55 -4.20 11.94 -6.60
N THR A 56 -4.12 10.79 -7.27
CA THR A 56 -5.06 9.69 -7.06
C THR A 56 -4.55 8.74 -5.98
N VAL A 57 -5.40 8.46 -5.00
CA VAL A 57 -5.16 7.50 -3.93
C VAL A 57 -5.84 6.17 -4.29
N HIS A 58 -5.04 5.17 -4.61
CA HIS A 58 -5.50 3.80 -4.82
C HIS A 58 -5.50 3.05 -3.49
N ILE A 59 -6.68 2.64 -3.03
CA ILE A 59 -6.87 1.98 -1.74
C ILE A 59 -8.05 0.99 -1.83
N GLY A 60 -8.04 -0.07 -1.02
CA GLY A 60 -9.20 -0.96 -0.91
C GLY A 60 -10.45 -0.21 -0.45
N GLU A 61 -11.61 -0.54 -1.01
CA GLU A 61 -12.88 0.11 -0.70
C GLU A 61 -13.21 0.03 0.80
N THR A 62 -13.01 -1.14 1.42
CA THR A 62 -13.28 -1.35 2.85
C THR A 62 -12.28 -0.60 3.71
N ALA A 63 -11.00 -0.57 3.30
CA ALA A 63 -9.97 0.21 3.97
C ALA A 63 -10.29 1.72 3.94
N ARG A 64 -10.72 2.25 2.80
CA ARG A 64 -11.17 3.65 2.66
C ARG A 64 -12.33 3.97 3.60
N GLN A 65 -13.36 3.12 3.61
CA GLN A 65 -14.53 3.27 4.49
C GLN A 65 -14.14 3.25 5.97
N LEU A 66 -13.21 2.37 6.37
CA LEU A 66 -12.70 2.32 7.73
C LEU A 66 -11.97 3.62 8.11
N VAL A 67 -11.12 4.14 7.22
CA VAL A 67 -10.42 5.42 7.42
C VAL A 67 -11.44 6.56 7.56
N GLU A 68 -12.38 6.70 6.63
CA GLU A 68 -13.40 7.77 6.67
C GLU A 68 -14.30 7.68 7.90
N THR A 69 -14.72 6.47 8.27
CA THR A 69 -15.53 6.25 9.47
C THR A 69 -14.79 6.66 10.74
N THR A 70 -13.50 6.31 10.84
CA THR A 70 -12.66 6.71 11.98
C THR A 70 -12.56 8.24 12.09
N ARG A 71 -12.53 8.96 10.96
CA ARG A 71 -12.51 10.43 10.95
C ARG A 71 -13.76 11.04 11.58
N ILE A 72 -14.94 10.45 11.34
CA ILE A 72 -16.21 10.89 11.96
C ILE A 72 -16.10 10.85 13.49
N PHE A 73 -15.62 9.74 14.04
CA PHE A 73 -15.45 9.57 15.49
C PHE A 73 -14.37 10.48 16.09
N LEU A 74 -13.38 10.89 15.30
CA LEU A 74 -12.34 11.83 15.70
C LEU A 74 -12.71 13.31 15.47
N GLY A 75 -13.91 13.60 14.95
CA GLY A 75 -14.32 14.97 14.61
C GLY A 75 -13.49 15.61 13.48
N LYS A 76 -12.86 14.79 12.63
CA LYS A 76 -12.07 15.26 11.48
C LYS A 76 -12.96 15.44 10.24
N PRO A 77 -12.67 16.42 9.37
CA PRO A 77 -13.40 16.59 8.11
C PRO A 77 -13.17 15.39 7.17
N PRO A 78 -14.09 15.10 6.23
CA PRO A 78 -13.88 14.08 5.19
C PRO A 78 -12.58 14.31 4.40
N LEU A 79 -12.03 13.23 3.85
CA LEU A 79 -10.89 13.34 2.95
C LEU A 79 -11.33 13.95 1.62
N THR A 80 -10.48 14.80 1.04
CA THR A 80 -10.75 15.48 -0.25
C THR A 80 -9.91 14.91 -1.40
N ASN A 81 -9.20 13.80 -1.16
CA ASN A 81 -8.39 13.14 -2.17
C ASN A 81 -9.27 12.57 -3.30
N SER A 82 -8.70 12.44 -4.49
CA SER A 82 -9.27 11.58 -5.53
C SER A 82 -8.99 10.12 -5.16
N PHE A 83 -10.02 9.27 -5.13
CA PHE A 83 -9.88 7.85 -4.76
C PHE A 83 -10.18 6.92 -5.92
N SER A 84 -9.41 5.84 -6.02
CA SER A 84 -9.61 4.74 -6.96
C SER A 84 -9.60 3.41 -6.18
N PRO A 85 -10.64 2.56 -6.31
CA PRO A 85 -10.73 1.33 -5.53
C PRO A 85 -9.76 0.27 -6.04
N LEU A 86 -9.04 -0.36 -5.12
CA LEU A 86 -8.23 -1.55 -5.41
C LEU A 86 -9.08 -2.82 -5.35
N ASN A 87 -8.95 -3.66 -6.39
CA ASN A 87 -9.60 -4.96 -6.48
C ASN A 87 -8.54 -6.05 -6.63
N ASN A 88 -8.60 -7.08 -5.78
CA ASN A 88 -7.65 -8.19 -5.79
C ASN A 88 -7.47 -8.78 -7.19
N ARG A 89 -6.21 -8.89 -7.64
CA ARG A 89 -5.81 -9.44 -8.94
C ARG A 89 -6.40 -8.71 -10.15
N THR A 90 -6.70 -7.42 -10.01
CA THR A 90 -7.11 -6.55 -11.12
C THR A 90 -6.03 -5.53 -11.41
N TRP A 91 -5.62 -5.43 -12.68
CA TRP A 91 -4.65 -4.42 -13.10
C TRP A 91 -5.23 -3.01 -13.01
N VAL A 92 -4.40 -2.10 -12.50
CA VAL A 92 -4.56 -0.66 -12.60
C VAL A 92 -3.49 -0.16 -13.58
N ASP A 93 -3.92 0.21 -14.78
CA ASP A 93 -3.03 0.75 -15.81
C ASP A 93 -2.83 2.27 -15.61
N LEU A 94 -1.57 2.70 -15.52
CA LEU A 94 -1.18 4.12 -15.32
C LEU A 94 -0.51 4.71 -16.58
N GLY A 95 -0.56 3.97 -17.69
CA GLY A 95 0.08 4.30 -18.95
C GLY A 95 0.42 3.03 -19.75
N PRO A 96 1.03 3.16 -20.93
CA PRO A 96 1.33 2.02 -21.80
C PRO A 96 2.33 1.03 -21.18
N ASP A 97 3.25 1.52 -20.36
CA ASP A 97 4.37 0.74 -19.80
C ASP A 97 4.43 0.80 -18.27
N PHE A 98 3.30 1.10 -17.61
CA PHE A 98 3.22 1.15 -16.15
C PHE A 98 1.86 0.63 -15.67
N ARG A 99 1.86 -0.46 -14.88
CA ARG A 99 0.66 -1.01 -14.27
C ARG A 99 0.93 -1.62 -12.90
N VAL A 100 -0.10 -1.63 -12.05
CA VAL A 100 -0.02 -2.17 -10.69
C VAL A 100 -1.17 -3.16 -10.48
N MET A 101 -0.88 -4.34 -9.93
CA MET A 101 -1.88 -5.33 -9.54
C MET A 101 -1.78 -5.64 -8.05
N PRO A 102 -2.86 -5.45 -7.28
CA PRO A 102 -2.90 -5.78 -5.87
C PRO A 102 -3.11 -7.28 -5.67
N TYR A 103 -2.45 -7.84 -4.67
CA TYR A 103 -2.60 -9.20 -4.19
C TYR A 103 -3.05 -9.15 -2.74
N LEU A 104 -4.27 -9.62 -2.48
CA LEU A 104 -4.83 -9.66 -1.14
C LEU A 104 -3.95 -10.52 -0.22
N MET A 105 -3.61 -9.97 0.93
CA MET A 105 -2.79 -10.61 1.96
C MET A 105 -3.57 -10.79 3.26
N ASP A 106 -3.08 -11.71 4.09
CA ASP A 106 -3.51 -11.79 5.48
C ASP A 106 -2.73 -10.77 6.31
N HIS A 107 -3.44 -9.93 7.06
CA HIS A 107 -2.86 -8.96 7.99
C HIS A 107 -3.80 -8.72 9.18
N SER A 108 -3.49 -7.75 10.06
CA SER A 108 -4.34 -7.36 11.19
C SER A 108 -5.53 -6.48 10.82
N CYS A 109 -5.61 -6.01 9.59
CA CYS A 109 -6.67 -5.14 9.10
C CYS A 109 -7.35 -5.71 7.84
N VAL A 110 -8.45 -5.05 7.45
CA VAL A 110 -9.17 -5.34 6.19
C VAL A 110 -8.38 -4.79 5.01
N ASP A 111 -8.59 -5.38 3.83
CA ASP A 111 -8.05 -4.87 2.57
C ASP A 111 -6.55 -4.56 2.64
N ALA A 112 -5.78 -5.54 3.13
CA ALA A 112 -4.32 -5.52 3.07
C ALA A 112 -3.83 -6.15 1.76
N PHE A 113 -2.95 -5.46 1.06
CA PHE A 113 -2.45 -5.87 -0.24
C PHE A 113 -0.92 -5.80 -0.32
N GLY A 114 -0.33 -6.78 -1.00
CA GLY A 114 0.94 -6.59 -1.70
C GLY A 114 0.68 -6.10 -3.13
N PHE A 115 1.68 -5.52 -3.79
CA PHE A 115 1.58 -4.97 -5.14
C PHE A 115 2.60 -5.60 -6.08
N LEU A 116 2.11 -6.20 -7.17
CA LEU A 116 2.93 -6.45 -8.36
C LEU A 116 2.92 -5.20 -9.23
N ILE A 117 4.10 -4.67 -9.51
CA ILE A 117 4.28 -3.48 -10.33
C ILE A 117 5.06 -3.92 -11.57
N GLU A 118 4.51 -3.61 -12.74
CA GLU A 118 5.20 -3.76 -14.01
C GLU A 118 5.48 -2.39 -14.58
N ALA A 119 6.76 -2.07 -14.73
CA ALA A 119 7.22 -0.77 -15.17
C ALA A 119 8.53 -0.90 -15.95
N GLY A 120 8.61 -0.30 -17.14
CA GLY A 120 9.85 -0.25 -17.92
C GLY A 120 10.42 -1.63 -18.28
N GLY A 121 9.54 -2.61 -18.51
CA GLY A 121 9.92 -4.01 -18.77
C GLY A 121 10.49 -4.76 -17.55
N LYS A 122 10.27 -4.24 -16.34
CA LYS A 122 10.65 -4.87 -15.06
C LYS A 122 9.44 -5.20 -14.21
N ARG A 123 9.60 -6.23 -13.37
CA ARG A 123 8.59 -6.74 -12.44
C ARG A 123 9.08 -6.58 -11.01
N LEU A 124 8.45 -5.67 -10.27
CA LEU A 124 8.70 -5.41 -8.86
C LEU A 124 7.55 -5.98 -8.03
N TYR A 125 7.86 -6.68 -6.94
CA TYR A 125 6.86 -7.05 -5.94
C TYR A 125 7.11 -6.32 -4.63
N TYR A 126 6.14 -5.53 -4.17
CA TYR A 126 6.11 -4.94 -2.83
C TYR A 126 5.15 -5.76 -1.96
N SER A 127 5.61 -6.33 -0.84
CA SER A 127 4.76 -7.22 -0.05
C SER A 127 3.64 -6.50 0.69
N GLY A 128 3.79 -5.19 0.95
CA GLY A 128 3.09 -4.55 2.06
C GLY A 128 3.45 -5.26 3.37
N ASP A 129 2.56 -5.16 4.35
CA ASP A 129 2.62 -5.98 5.54
C ASP A 129 1.79 -7.24 5.36
N PHE A 130 2.29 -8.37 5.85
CA PHE A 130 1.55 -9.62 5.82
C PHE A 130 1.89 -10.51 7.02
N ARG A 131 1.03 -11.49 7.24
CA ARG A 131 1.27 -12.61 8.15
C ARG A 131 0.62 -13.88 7.59
N ALA A 132 0.79 -15.00 8.28
CA ALA A 132 0.30 -16.30 7.82
C ALA A 132 -0.57 -17.02 8.86
N HIS A 133 -1.16 -16.28 9.81
CA HIS A 133 -1.81 -16.85 11.00
C HIS A 133 -3.04 -16.05 11.47
N GLY A 134 -3.50 -15.10 10.67
CA GLY A 134 -4.66 -14.27 10.95
C GLY A 134 -5.96 -14.87 10.42
N ARG A 135 -7.04 -14.09 10.56
CA ARG A 135 -8.39 -14.46 10.09
C ARG A 135 -8.47 -14.63 8.58
N ARG A 136 -7.58 -14.00 7.81
CA ARG A 136 -7.54 -14.09 6.35
C ARG A 136 -6.38 -14.96 5.86
N LYS A 137 -5.84 -15.88 6.67
CA LYS A 137 -4.75 -16.79 6.28
C LYS A 137 -4.94 -17.44 4.90
N GLN A 138 -6.18 -17.75 4.51
CA GLN A 138 -6.47 -18.28 3.16
C GLN A 138 -5.98 -17.37 2.03
N ALA A 139 -5.99 -16.05 2.19
CA ALA A 139 -5.43 -15.11 1.21
C ALA A 139 -3.92 -15.32 1.03
N PHE A 140 -3.18 -15.49 2.12
CA PHE A 140 -1.75 -15.85 2.08
C PHE A 140 -1.54 -17.22 1.43
N ASP A 141 -2.37 -18.22 1.76
CA ASP A 141 -2.29 -19.54 1.15
C ASP A 141 -2.57 -19.49 -0.36
N TRP A 142 -3.54 -18.68 -0.82
CA TRP A 142 -3.79 -18.46 -2.25
C TRP A 142 -2.63 -17.75 -2.95
N PHE A 143 -1.99 -16.79 -2.27
CA PHE A 143 -0.77 -16.16 -2.78
C PHE A 143 0.36 -17.18 -2.96
N LEU A 144 0.60 -18.06 -1.99
CA LEU A 144 1.63 -19.09 -2.11
C LEU A 144 1.35 -20.12 -3.22
N ASN A 145 0.08 -20.43 -3.46
CA ASN A 145 -0.31 -21.37 -4.52
C ASN A 145 -0.14 -20.78 -5.92
N ASP A 146 -0.38 -19.47 -6.08
CA ASP A 146 -0.24 -18.77 -7.36
C ASP A 146 0.45 -17.40 -7.20
N PRO A 147 1.75 -17.38 -6.89
CA PRO A 147 2.50 -16.16 -6.67
C PRO A 147 2.84 -15.50 -8.02
N PRO A 148 3.05 -14.17 -8.05
CA PRO A 148 3.56 -13.53 -9.23
C PRO A 148 4.93 -14.11 -9.60
N ARG A 149 5.12 -14.39 -10.89
CA ARG A 149 6.34 -15.00 -11.43
C ARG A 149 7.28 -13.94 -11.99
N ASP A 150 8.52 -14.37 -12.26
CA ASP A 150 9.54 -13.58 -12.96
C ASP A 150 9.81 -12.21 -12.33
N ILE A 151 9.90 -12.17 -11.00
CA ILE A 151 10.13 -10.95 -10.24
C ILE A 151 11.61 -10.55 -10.34
N ASP A 152 11.89 -9.35 -10.84
CA ASP A 152 13.23 -8.76 -10.89
C ASP A 152 13.65 -8.20 -9.51
N LEU A 153 12.70 -7.65 -8.75
CA LEU A 153 12.96 -7.04 -7.44
C LEU A 153 11.83 -7.36 -6.45
N LEU A 154 12.20 -7.81 -5.25
CA LEU A 154 11.29 -8.06 -4.13
C LEU A 154 11.60 -7.06 -3.01
N LEU A 155 10.59 -6.27 -2.65
CA LEU A 155 10.60 -5.41 -1.47
C LEU A 155 9.65 -6.00 -0.46
N MET A 156 10.24 -6.59 0.58
CA MET A 156 9.52 -7.33 1.60
C MET A 156 9.62 -6.62 2.93
N GLU A 157 8.52 -6.55 3.67
CA GLU A 157 8.55 -6.18 5.08
C GLU A 157 9.46 -7.14 5.88
N GLY A 158 9.99 -6.66 6.99
CA GLY A 158 10.97 -7.42 7.80
C GLY A 158 10.76 -7.26 9.30
N THR A 159 9.54 -6.93 9.73
CA THR A 159 9.22 -6.55 11.11
C THR A 159 9.59 -7.62 12.13
N MET A 160 9.55 -8.89 11.71
CA MET A 160 9.90 -10.04 12.54
C MET A 160 11.35 -10.54 12.32
N MET A 161 12.13 -9.95 11.40
CA MET A 161 13.53 -10.33 11.21
C MET A 161 14.34 -9.98 12.45
N GLY A 162 15.04 -10.97 13.02
CA GLY A 162 15.86 -10.80 14.22
C GLY A 162 15.09 -10.84 15.55
N ARG A 163 13.78 -11.08 15.54
CA ARG A 163 13.05 -11.44 16.76
C ARG A 163 13.19 -12.95 17.01
N ASP A 164 13.83 -13.31 18.11
CA ASP A 164 13.77 -14.68 18.63
C ASP A 164 12.39 -14.94 19.25
N ASN A 165 11.78 -16.07 18.91
CA ASN A 165 10.54 -16.54 19.54
C ASN A 165 10.77 -17.10 20.96
N THR A 166 11.94 -16.89 21.56
CA THR A 166 12.31 -17.41 22.89
C THR A 166 11.64 -16.67 24.04
N ALA A 167 10.89 -15.60 23.76
CA ALA A 167 10.18 -14.80 24.75
C ALA A 167 8.66 -15.07 24.84
N PHE A 168 8.18 -16.17 24.27
CA PHE A 168 6.79 -16.65 24.43
C PHE A 168 6.74 -18.09 24.95
#